data_AF-C5LUH4-F1
#
_entry.id   AF-C5LUH4-F1
#
_cell.length_a   1.000
_cell.length_b   1.000
_cell.length_c   1.000
_cell.angle_alpha   90.00
_cell.angle_beta   90.00
_cell.angle_gamma   90.00
#
_symmetry.space_group_name_H-M   'P 1'
#
loop_
_entity.id
_entity.type
_entity.pdbx_description
1 polymer ?
#
loop_
_entity_poly.entity_id
_entity_poly.type
_entity_poly.pdbx_seq_one_letter_code
_entity_poly.pdbx_strand_id
1 'polypeptide(L)'
;MAYPCDQCHDAAWPDHHAVWAKRMLCEWCATEQNFGPGPCRKCGRPLNKIRTSHWEGGEGCRNTSSMSKNDKKKYAGKNKTVSRKAAAAIMAGGKKKK
;
A
#
# COMPACT_ATOMS: atom_id res chain seq x y z
N MET A 1 22.89 -8.15 -14.33
CA MET A 1 22.64 -6.99 -13.45
C MET A 1 21.32 -7.18 -12.71
N ALA A 2 21.17 -6.60 -11.52
CA ALA A 2 19.88 -6.56 -10.82
C ALA A 2 19.04 -5.38 -11.34
N TYR A 3 17.75 -5.61 -11.61
CA TYR A 3 16.82 -4.61 -12.13
C TYR A 3 15.58 -4.49 -11.24
N PRO A 4 14.91 -3.32 -11.23
CA PRO A 4 13.75 -3.08 -10.37
C PRO A 4 12.50 -3.86 -10.79
N CYS A 5 12.37 -4.18 -12.09
CA CYS A 5 11.30 -5.03 -12.62
C CYS A 5 11.78 -5.82 -13.85
N ASP A 6 10.97 -6.80 -14.25
CA ASP A 6 11.10 -7.60 -15.46
C ASP A 6 11.11 -6.73 -16.73
N GLN A 7 10.25 -5.73 -16.82
CA GLN A 7 10.21 -4.82 -17.97
C GLN A 7 11.54 -4.05 -18.16
N CYS A 8 12.16 -3.60 -17.06
CA CYS A 8 13.46 -2.93 -17.11
C CYS A 8 14.60 -3.89 -17.45
N HIS A 9 14.49 -5.16 -17.04
CA HIS A 9 15.45 -6.21 -17.38
C HIS A 9 15.40 -6.53 -18.88
N ASP A 10 14.20 -6.80 -19.41
CA ASP A 10 13.99 -7.21 -20.81
C ASP A 10 14.32 -6.07 -21.79
N ALA A 11 14.05 -4.82 -21.41
CA ALA A 11 14.43 -3.65 -22.20
C ALA A 11 15.96 -3.48 -22.32
N ALA A 12 16.70 -3.90 -21.29
CA ALA A 12 18.16 -3.79 -21.30
C ALA A 12 18.82 -4.95 -22.06
N TRP A 13 18.19 -6.13 -22.09
CA TRP A 13 18.72 -7.35 -22.69
C TRP A 13 17.62 -8.06 -23.50
N PRO A 14 17.31 -7.60 -24.72
CA PRO A 14 16.18 -8.11 -25.49
C PRO A 14 16.36 -9.53 -26.04
N ASP A 15 17.59 -10.07 -26.03
CA ASP A 15 17.93 -11.37 -26.62
C ASP A 15 18.24 -12.42 -25.55
N HIS A 16 17.25 -12.72 -24.70
CA HIS A 16 17.32 -13.82 -23.76
C HIS A 16 15.98 -14.56 -23.63
N HIS A 17 16.06 -15.83 -23.22
CA HIS A 17 14.88 -16.61 -22.89
C HIS A 17 14.28 -16.15 -21.55
N ALA A 18 12.96 -16.00 -21.50
CA ALA A 18 12.24 -15.61 -20.29
C ALA A 18 12.28 -16.75 -19.26
N VAL A 19 13.07 -16.58 -18.20
CA VAL A 19 13.14 -17.51 -17.05
C VAL A 19 12.64 -16.80 -15.80
N TRP A 20 11.89 -17.50 -14.97
CA TRP A 20 11.50 -16.96 -13.67
C TRP A 20 12.71 -16.71 -12.76
N ALA A 21 12.77 -15.49 -12.23
CA ALA A 21 13.74 -15.12 -11.21
C ALA A 21 13.49 -15.91 -9.91
N LYS A 22 14.53 -16.59 -9.41
CA LYS A 22 14.47 -17.36 -8.15
C LYS A 22 14.84 -16.52 -6.92
N ARG A 23 15.46 -15.35 -7.13
CA ARG A 23 15.98 -14.46 -6.08
C ARG A 23 15.49 -13.02 -6.29
N MET A 24 15.39 -12.27 -5.21
CA MET A 24 15.04 -10.85 -5.20
C MET A 24 15.88 -10.10 -4.17
N LEU A 25 16.09 -8.81 -4.41
CA LEU A 25 16.78 -7.91 -3.48
C LEU A 25 15.78 -7.09 -2.69
N CYS A 26 16.02 -6.95 -1.38
CA CYS A 26 15.26 -6.05 -0.53
C CYS A 26 15.75 -4.62 -0.67
N GLU A 27 14.89 -3.71 -1.12
CA GLU A 27 15.25 -2.29 -1.29
C GLU A 27 15.62 -1.58 0.02
N TRP A 28 15.09 -2.02 1.16
CA TRP A 28 15.35 -1.36 2.45
C TRP A 28 16.65 -1.76 3.13
N CYS A 29 17.12 -2.99 2.94
CA CYS A 29 18.28 -3.51 3.66
C CYS A 29 19.29 -4.23 2.75
N ALA A 30 19.14 -4.07 1.44
CA ALA A 30 19.99 -4.64 0.39
C ALA A 30 20.23 -6.16 0.51
N THR A 31 19.35 -6.87 1.21
CA THR A 31 19.51 -8.31 1.44
C THR A 31 18.92 -9.08 0.28
N GLU A 32 19.69 -10.03 -0.23
CA GLU A 32 19.24 -10.97 -1.25
C GLU A 32 18.54 -12.18 -0.61
N GLN A 33 17.39 -12.56 -1.16
CA GLN A 33 16.57 -13.65 -0.65
C GLN A 33 15.82 -14.36 -1.78
N ASN A 34 15.31 -15.56 -1.53
CA ASN A 34 14.44 -16.26 -2.50
C ASN A 34 13.20 -15.43 -2.83
N PHE A 35 12.79 -15.44 -4.09
CA PHE A 35 11.57 -14.78 -4.53
C PHE A 35 10.35 -15.40 -3.83
N GLY A 36 9.47 -14.55 -3.31
CA GLY A 36 8.25 -14.98 -2.64
C GLY A 36 7.35 -13.80 -2.27
N PRO A 37 6.07 -14.05 -1.96
CA PRO A 37 5.10 -13.00 -1.64
C PRO A 37 5.33 -12.36 -0.26
N GLY A 38 6.18 -12.95 0.57
CA GLY A 38 6.40 -12.54 1.96
C GLY A 38 7.25 -11.28 2.14
N PRO A 39 7.28 -10.74 3.37
CA PRO A 39 8.18 -9.64 3.72
C PRO A 39 9.65 -10.09 3.72
N CYS A 40 10.56 -9.12 3.85
CA CYS A 40 11.99 -9.39 3.92
C CYS A 40 12.32 -10.27 5.12
N ARG A 41 13.06 -11.36 4.90
CA ARG A 41 13.49 -12.26 5.99
C ARG A 41 14.38 -11.58 7.03
N LYS A 42 15.08 -10.50 6.65
CA LYS A 42 15.99 -9.76 7.54
C LYS A 42 15.30 -8.59 8.23
N CYS A 43 14.69 -7.68 7.47
CA CYS A 43 14.15 -6.42 8.02
C CYS A 43 12.62 -6.41 8.20
N GLY A 44 11.91 -7.46 7.80
CA GLY A 44 10.45 -7.60 7.96
C GLY A 44 9.60 -6.63 7.13
N ARG A 45 10.21 -5.78 6.30
CA ARG A 45 9.48 -4.83 5.45
C ARG A 45 8.86 -5.54 4.25
N PRO A 46 7.68 -5.10 3.78
CA PRO A 46 6.96 -5.76 2.69
C PRO A 46 7.60 -5.46 1.33
N LEU A 47 8.11 -6.46 0.60
CA LEU A 47 8.72 -6.22 -0.74
C LEU A 47 7.72 -6.00 -1.85
N ASN A 48 6.47 -6.40 -1.63
CA ASN A 48 5.39 -6.22 -2.58
C ASN A 48 4.37 -5.24 -2.01
N LYS A 49 3.65 -4.54 -2.90
CA LYS A 49 2.55 -3.67 -2.50
C LYS A 49 1.51 -4.49 -1.74
N ILE A 50 1.29 -4.17 -0.46
CA ILE A 50 0.28 -4.83 0.35
C ILE A 50 -1.09 -4.47 -0.23
N ARG A 51 -1.80 -5.46 -0.75
CA ARG A 51 -3.20 -5.29 -1.17
C ARG A 51 -4.09 -5.32 0.06
N THR A 52 -4.63 -4.17 0.43
CA THR A 52 -5.66 -4.06 1.47
C THR A 52 -7.05 -4.00 0.83
N SER A 53 -8.07 -4.52 1.51
CA SER A 53 -9.47 -4.41 1.07
C SER A 53 -9.99 -2.97 1.10
N HIS A 54 -9.32 -2.09 1.84
CA HIS A 54 -9.67 -0.69 2.00
C HIS A 54 -8.70 0.20 1.21
N TRP A 55 -9.22 1.30 0.66
CA TRP A 55 -8.41 2.35 0.04
C TRP A 55 -7.35 2.86 1.03
N GLU A 56 -6.08 2.92 0.61
CA GLU A 56 -4.91 3.30 1.44
C GLU A 56 -4.86 2.59 2.80
N GLY A 57 -5.12 1.27 2.84
CA GLY A 57 -5.05 0.51 4.09
C GLY A 57 -6.12 0.86 5.13
N GLY A 58 -7.13 1.67 4.75
CA GLY A 58 -8.13 2.20 5.67
C GLY A 58 -7.71 3.52 6.34
N GLU A 59 -6.51 4.02 6.07
CA GLU A 59 -6.07 5.37 6.46
C GLU A 59 -6.48 6.46 5.45
N GLY A 60 -6.83 6.06 4.23
CA GLY A 60 -7.28 7.00 3.22
C GLY A 60 -8.57 7.71 3.59
N CYS A 61 -8.59 9.03 3.39
CA CYS A 61 -9.83 9.79 3.49
C CYS A 61 -10.84 9.19 2.50
N ARG A 62 -11.96 8.68 3.04
CA ARG A 62 -13.06 8.11 2.24
C ARG A 62 -13.49 9.13 1.18
N ASN A 63 -13.03 8.95 -0.05
CA ASN A 63 -13.38 9.86 -1.12
C ASN A 63 -14.75 9.45 -1.69
N THR A 64 -15.80 10.18 -1.29
CA THR A 64 -17.17 9.83 -1.70
C THR A 64 -17.41 9.95 -3.22
N SER A 65 -16.56 10.68 -3.96
CA SER A 65 -16.68 10.76 -5.42
C SER A 65 -16.19 9.50 -6.12
N SER A 66 -15.14 8.84 -5.62
CA SER A 66 -14.60 7.60 -6.19
C SER A 66 -15.24 6.33 -5.63
N MET A 67 -15.96 6.40 -4.51
CA MET A 67 -16.67 5.25 -3.95
C MET A 67 -17.91 4.86 -4.78
N SER A 68 -18.12 3.55 -4.93
CA SER A 68 -19.33 2.97 -5.56
C SER A 68 -20.60 3.49 -4.89
N LYS A 69 -21.65 3.72 -5.69
CA LYS A 69 -22.97 4.14 -5.18
C LYS A 69 -23.59 3.11 -4.23
N ASN A 70 -23.27 1.82 -4.41
CA ASN A 70 -23.80 0.71 -3.61
C ASN A 70 -22.98 0.43 -2.33
N ASP A 71 -21.89 1.17 -2.09
CA ASP A 71 -21.07 0.97 -0.90
C ASP A 71 -21.80 1.48 0.36
N LYS A 72 -22.10 0.55 1.28
CA LYS A 72 -22.79 0.84 2.57
C LYS A 72 -22.07 1.89 3.42
N LYS A 73 -20.77 2.10 3.22
CA LYS A 73 -19.94 3.06 3.97
C LYS A 73 -19.87 4.44 3.31
N LYS A 74 -20.34 4.62 2.07
CA LYS A 74 -20.28 5.91 1.34
C LYS A 74 -21.01 7.05 2.06
N TYR A 75 -22.16 6.76 2.67
CA TYR A 75 -22.98 7.75 3.39
C TYR A 75 -23.04 7.50 4.90
N ALA A 76 -22.32 6.50 5.39
CA ALA A 76 -22.34 6.14 6.80
C ALA A 76 -21.68 7.23 7.66
N GLY A 77 -22.41 7.75 8.65
CA GLY A 77 -21.89 8.72 9.62
C GLY A 77 -21.91 10.18 9.18
N LYS A 78 -22.47 10.51 8.00
CA LYS A 78 -22.63 11.89 7.53
C LYS A 78 -23.51 12.75 8.44
N ASN A 79 -24.48 12.14 9.13
CA ASN A 79 -25.43 12.83 10.00
C ASN A 79 -25.02 12.82 11.49
N LYS A 80 -23.79 12.40 11.81
CA LYS A 80 -23.33 12.44 13.21
C LYS A 80 -22.94 13.87 13.56
N THR A 81 -23.64 14.47 14.51
CA THR A 81 -23.23 15.74 15.10
C THR A 81 -21.89 15.54 15.80
N VAL A 82 -20.89 16.32 15.39
CA VAL A 82 -19.58 16.35 16.03
C VAL A 82 -19.64 17.43 17.11
N SER A 83 -19.28 17.10 18.35
CA SER A 83 -19.21 18.12 19.41
C SER A 83 -18.18 19.19 19.04
N ARG A 84 -18.41 20.46 19.42
CA ARG A 84 -17.46 21.56 19.11
C ARG A 84 -16.04 21.26 19.62
N LYS A 85 -15.92 20.58 20.76
CA LYS A 85 -14.64 20.12 21.32
C LYS A 85 -13.93 19.11 20.42
N ALA A 86 -14.67 18.16 19.86
CA ALA A 86 -14.11 17.18 18.92
C ALA A 86 -13.77 17.81 17.55
N ALA A 87 -14.58 18.77 17.08
CA ALA A 87 -14.28 19.52 15.86
C ALA A 87 -12.99 20.35 16.00
N ALA A 88 -12.81 21.04 17.14
CA ALA A 88 -11.59 21.78 17.44
C ALA A 88 -10.35 20.88 17.51
N ALA A 89 -10.48 19.68 18.09
CA ALA A 89 -9.38 18.71 18.14
C ALA A 89 -8.98 18.19 16.75
N ILE A 90 -9.94 17.97 15.85
CA ILE A 90 -9.68 17.56 14.46
C ILE A 90 -8.98 18.69 13.68
N MET A 91 -9.45 19.93 13.82
CA MET A 91 -8.84 21.12 13.20
C MET A 91 -7.42 21.39 13.71
N ALA A 92 -7.11 20.96 14.93
CA ALA A 92 -5.79 21.04 15.55
C ALA A 92 -4.87 19.82 15.26
N GLY A 93 -5.26 18.91 14.36
CA GLY A 93 -4.47 17.73 13.99
C GLY A 93 -4.48 16.58 15.01
N GLY A 94 -5.35 16.63 16.01
CA GLY A 94 -5.50 15.59 17.03
C GLY A 94 -6.19 14.34 16.50
N LYS A 95 -5.49 13.20 16.51
CA LYS A 95 -6.09 11.88 16.20
C LYS A 95 -7.27 11.60 17.14
N LYS A 96 -8.43 11.25 16.55
CA LYS A 96 -9.62 10.79 17.28
C LYS A 96 -9.25 9.57 18.13
N LYS A 97 -9.30 9.66 19.45
CA LYS A 97 -9.26 8.46 20.32
C LYS A 97 -10.51 7.63 20.02
N LYS A 98 -10.27 6.36 19.71
CA LYS A 98 -11.27 5.37 19.32
C LYS A 98 -12.20 5.03 20.47
#